data_AF-A0A520IDF2-F1
#
_entry.id   AF-A0A520IDF2-F1
#
_cell.length_a   1.000
_cell.length_b   1.000
_cell.length_c   1.000
_cell.angle_alpha   90.00
_cell.angle_beta   90.00
_cell.angle_gamma   90.00
#
_symmetry.space_group_name_H-M   'P 1'
#
loop_
_entity.id
_entity.type
_entity.pdbx_description
1 polymer ?
#
loop_
_entity_poly.entity_id
_entity_poly.type
_entity_poly.pdbx_seq_one_letter_code
_entity_poly.pdbx_strand_id
1 'polypeptide(L)'
;VPILLMFNAKDEQNAARGGIDALPFDEAAYDALDAEIRSVMAPGKLIVPDDVQGRYPTLREAVLADNWPLLERARGKFLFALDEPPAKVAVYRGQRRSLEGRVFFINTDEASPAAAYLTLNDPVRDADRIRRDVAAGFIVRTRADANTREARANDIVPRDTALAGGAQFVSTDYLWPDPRLTGGYHVALPRGLVARCNPVRRPKGCGDLDKGVK
;
A
#
# COMPACT_ATOMS: atom_id res chain seq x y z
N VAL A 1 1.68 -9.88 -10.67
CA VAL A 1 1.73 -9.38 -9.28
C VAL A 1 0.31 -9.08 -8.80
N PRO A 2 0.04 -8.97 -7.50
CA PRO A 2 -1.20 -8.36 -7.01
C PRO A 2 -1.22 -6.84 -7.29
N ILE A 3 -2.41 -6.24 -7.22
CA ILE A 3 -2.62 -4.79 -7.41
C ILE A 3 -3.10 -4.20 -6.08
N LEU A 4 -2.50 -3.10 -5.64
CA LEU A 4 -2.95 -2.34 -4.48
C LEU A 4 -3.86 -1.20 -4.95
N LEU A 5 -5.05 -1.11 -4.39
CA LEU A 5 -5.96 0.03 -4.54
C LEU A 5 -6.00 0.79 -3.21
N MET A 6 -5.56 2.05 -3.23
CA MET A 6 -5.56 2.91 -2.05
C MET A 6 -6.76 3.85 -2.08
N PHE A 7 -7.42 4.00 -0.93
CA PHE A 7 -8.59 4.85 -0.77
C PHE A 7 -8.35 5.88 0.31
N ASN A 8 -8.70 7.13 -0.01
CA ASN A 8 -8.95 8.17 0.98
C ASN A 8 -10.47 8.40 1.04
N ALA A 9 -11.07 8.08 2.17
CA ALA A 9 -12.46 8.31 2.53
C ALA A 9 -12.69 9.81 2.83
N LYS A 10 -12.90 10.60 1.78
CA LYS A 10 -13.12 12.05 1.85
C LYS A 10 -14.48 12.39 2.48
N ASP A 11 -14.45 13.12 3.60
CA ASP A 11 -15.62 13.56 4.39
C ASP A 11 -15.51 15.03 4.86
N GLU A 12 -14.61 15.80 4.23
CA GLU A 12 -14.34 17.16 4.64
C GLU A 12 -15.58 18.06 4.51
N GLN A 13 -15.84 18.85 5.57
CA GLN A 13 -16.89 19.86 5.59
C GLN A 13 -16.39 21.12 4.86
N ASN A 14 -16.90 21.35 3.64
CA ASN A 14 -16.46 22.38 2.72
C ASN A 14 -17.50 23.47 2.47
N ALA A 15 -18.70 23.40 3.04
CA ALA A 15 -19.76 24.39 2.85
C ALA A 15 -19.31 25.81 3.21
N ALA A 16 -18.55 25.95 4.30
CA ALA A 16 -17.97 27.23 4.72
C ALA A 16 -16.95 27.82 3.71
N ARG A 17 -16.46 27.02 2.75
CA ARG A 17 -15.50 27.41 1.70
C ARG A 17 -16.17 27.53 0.31
N GLY A 18 -17.51 27.52 0.25
CA GLY A 18 -18.27 27.57 -1.01
C GLY A 18 -18.41 26.23 -1.72
N GLY A 19 -18.06 25.12 -1.05
CA GLY A 19 -18.30 23.77 -1.53
C GLY A 19 -19.61 23.17 -0.98
N ILE A 20 -19.74 21.85 -1.09
CA ILE A 20 -20.78 21.06 -0.43
C ILE A 20 -20.09 20.19 0.63
N ASP A 21 -20.69 20.09 1.80
CA ASP A 21 -20.22 19.18 2.85
C ASP A 21 -20.32 17.73 2.39
N ALA A 22 -19.22 17.00 2.51
CA ALA A 22 -19.24 15.57 2.24
C ALA A 22 -19.97 14.83 3.38
N LEU A 23 -20.58 13.69 3.04
CA LEU A 23 -21.17 12.81 4.04
C LEU A 23 -20.05 12.24 4.93
N PRO A 24 -20.30 12.10 6.25
CA PRO A 24 -19.31 11.51 7.15
C PRO A 24 -19.09 10.03 6.81
N PHE A 25 -17.84 9.57 6.96
CA PHE A 25 -17.54 8.15 6.96
C PHE A 25 -17.64 7.60 8.39
N ASP A 26 -18.86 7.29 8.80
CA ASP A 26 -19.12 6.53 10.04
C ASP A 26 -18.94 5.01 9.84
N GLU A 27 -19.20 4.23 10.89
CA GLU A 27 -19.06 2.77 10.82
C GLU A 27 -19.99 2.16 9.75
N ALA A 28 -21.22 2.66 9.62
CA ALA A 28 -22.17 2.16 8.63
C ALA A 28 -21.74 2.47 7.19
N ALA A 29 -21.18 3.66 6.94
CA ALA A 29 -20.60 4.02 5.65
C ALA A 29 -19.41 3.12 5.28
N TYR A 30 -18.56 2.78 6.25
CA TYR A 30 -17.46 1.85 6.03
C TYR A 30 -17.92 0.40 5.81
N ASP A 31 -18.95 -0.06 6.53
CA ASP A 31 -19.56 -1.37 6.29
C ASP A 31 -20.19 -1.44 4.89
N ALA A 32 -20.84 -0.36 4.44
CA ALA A 32 -21.38 -0.26 3.08
C ALA A 32 -20.27 -0.27 2.02
N LEU A 33 -19.13 0.40 2.28
CA LEU A 33 -17.97 0.37 1.39
C LEU A 33 -17.36 -1.03 1.25
N ASP A 34 -17.19 -1.75 2.37
CA ASP A 34 -16.73 -3.15 2.35
C ASP A 34 -17.71 -4.05 1.57
N ALA A 35 -19.02 -3.86 1.79
CA ALA A 35 -20.06 -4.62 1.10
C ALA A 35 -20.09 -4.35 -0.41
N GLU A 36 -19.92 -3.09 -0.83
CA GLU A 36 -19.88 -2.70 -2.24
C GLU A 36 -18.73 -3.40 -2.97
N ILE A 37 -17.52 -3.40 -2.39
CA ILE A 37 -16.37 -4.10 -2.98
C ILE A 37 -16.65 -5.59 -3.12
N ARG A 38 -17.23 -6.22 -2.08
CA ARG A 38 -17.58 -7.65 -2.12
C ARG A 38 -18.70 -7.95 -3.10
N SER A 39 -19.57 -6.99 -3.43
CA SER A 39 -20.65 -7.17 -4.40
C SER A 39 -20.13 -7.28 -5.84
N VAL A 40 -19.03 -6.59 -6.16
CA VAL A 40 -18.46 -6.56 -7.53
C VAL A 40 -17.19 -7.41 -7.68
N MET A 41 -16.51 -7.75 -6.58
CA MET A 41 -15.31 -8.59 -6.59
C MET A 41 -15.55 -9.93 -5.91
N ALA A 42 -15.45 -11.01 -6.68
CA ALA A 42 -15.51 -12.37 -6.14
C ALA A 42 -14.38 -12.59 -5.09
N PRO A 43 -14.62 -13.39 -4.02
CA PRO A 43 -13.62 -13.63 -2.97
C PRO A 43 -12.24 -14.07 -3.50
N GLY A 44 -12.22 -14.90 -4.54
CA GLY A 44 -10.98 -15.37 -5.18
C GLY A 44 -10.16 -14.27 -5.86
N LYS A 45 -10.70 -13.05 -6.05
CA LYS A 45 -9.99 -11.88 -6.60
C LYS A 45 -9.44 -10.96 -5.52
N LEU A 46 -9.74 -11.20 -4.25
CA LEU A 46 -9.30 -10.37 -3.15
C LEU A 46 -8.17 -11.06 -2.37
N ILE A 47 -7.34 -10.23 -1.75
CA ILE A 47 -6.50 -10.57 -0.61
C ILE A 47 -6.97 -9.65 0.51
N VAL A 48 -7.68 -10.21 1.48
CA VAL A 48 -8.23 -9.47 2.63
C VAL A 48 -7.45 -9.76 3.91
N PRO A 49 -7.54 -8.91 4.95
CA PRO A 49 -6.93 -9.16 6.25
C PRO A 49 -7.16 -10.57 6.81
N ASP A 50 -8.38 -11.10 6.74
CA ASP A 50 -8.69 -12.45 7.25
C ASP A 50 -7.90 -13.57 6.54
N ASP A 51 -7.68 -13.45 5.23
CA ASP A 51 -6.90 -14.43 4.46
C ASP A 51 -5.43 -14.46 4.91
N VAL A 52 -4.89 -13.28 5.26
CA VAL A 52 -3.50 -13.12 5.72
C VAL A 52 -3.38 -13.49 7.20
N GLN A 53 -4.36 -13.16 8.02
CA GLN A 53 -4.38 -13.50 9.45
C GLN A 53 -4.52 -15.02 9.65
N GLY A 54 -5.40 -15.66 8.87
CA GLY A 54 -5.62 -17.11 8.94
C GLY A 54 -5.97 -17.58 10.35
N ARG A 55 -5.08 -18.40 10.95
CA ARG A 55 -5.28 -18.96 12.29
C ARG A 55 -4.49 -18.25 13.39
N TYR A 56 -3.74 -17.21 13.05
CA TYR A 56 -2.93 -16.48 14.02
C TYR A 56 -3.82 -15.61 14.92
N PRO A 57 -3.42 -15.37 16.19
CA PRO A 57 -4.23 -14.59 17.12
C PRO A 57 -4.45 -13.14 16.67
N THR A 58 -3.51 -12.59 15.89
CA THR A 58 -3.59 -11.26 15.30
C THR A 58 -3.03 -11.25 13.88
N LEU A 59 -3.49 -10.31 13.06
CA LEU A 59 -2.96 -10.10 11.72
C LEU A 59 -1.44 -9.85 11.72
N ARG A 60 -0.95 -9.05 12.68
CA ARG A 60 0.48 -8.79 12.83
C ARG A 60 1.30 -10.06 13.05
N GLU A 61 0.85 -10.95 13.93
CA GLU A 61 1.56 -12.21 14.18
C GLU A 61 1.63 -13.08 12.92
N ALA A 62 0.56 -13.10 12.11
CA ALA A 62 0.55 -13.81 10.84
C ALA A 62 1.58 -13.23 9.86
N VAL A 63 1.66 -11.91 9.78
CA VAL A 63 2.60 -11.19 8.91
C VAL A 63 4.05 -11.46 9.32
N LEU A 64 4.35 -11.42 10.62
CA LEU A 64 5.68 -11.73 11.15
C LEU A 64 6.05 -13.22 10.97
N ALA A 65 5.05 -14.08 10.78
CA ALA A 65 5.23 -15.49 10.46
C ALA A 65 5.19 -15.78 8.94
N ASP A 66 5.32 -14.76 8.09
CA ASP A 66 5.33 -14.86 6.63
C ASP A 66 4.05 -15.47 6.01
N ASN A 67 2.89 -15.28 6.66
CA ASN A 67 1.62 -15.86 6.23
C ASN A 67 0.94 -15.12 5.04
N TRP A 68 1.68 -14.29 4.31
CA TRP A 68 1.18 -13.72 3.06
C TRP A 68 1.02 -14.80 1.98
N PRO A 69 0.02 -14.70 1.09
CA PRO A 69 -0.08 -15.59 -0.05
C PRO A 69 1.18 -15.55 -0.93
N LEU A 70 1.60 -16.72 -1.43
CA LEU A 70 2.67 -16.80 -2.43
C LEU A 70 2.31 -15.97 -3.67
N LEU A 71 3.33 -15.46 -4.35
CA LEU A 71 3.15 -14.61 -5.54
C LEU A 71 2.31 -15.26 -6.64
N GLU A 72 2.44 -16.58 -6.82
CA GLU A 72 1.63 -17.35 -7.79
C GLU A 72 0.13 -17.29 -7.46
N ARG A 73 -0.24 -17.31 -6.18
CA ARG A 73 -1.62 -17.23 -5.70
C ARG A 73 -2.12 -15.79 -5.62
N ALA A 74 -1.22 -14.84 -5.45
CA ALA A 74 -1.55 -13.42 -5.37
C ALA A 74 -1.69 -12.74 -6.74
N ARG A 75 -1.14 -13.32 -7.81
CA ARG A 75 -1.15 -12.71 -9.15
C ARG A 75 -2.57 -12.48 -9.64
N GLY A 76 -2.87 -11.24 -10.03
CA GLY A 76 -4.19 -10.85 -10.54
C GLY A 76 -5.27 -10.68 -9.47
N LYS A 77 -4.87 -10.66 -8.19
CA LYS A 77 -5.73 -10.30 -7.05
C LYS A 77 -5.51 -8.85 -6.62
N PHE A 78 -6.46 -8.32 -5.87
CA PHE A 78 -6.49 -6.96 -5.36
C PHE A 78 -6.33 -6.92 -3.84
N LEU A 79 -5.50 -5.98 -3.37
CA LEU A 79 -5.45 -5.54 -1.98
C LEU A 79 -6.06 -4.15 -1.92
N PHE A 80 -6.77 -3.86 -0.84
CA PHE A 80 -7.31 -2.54 -0.57
C PHE A 80 -6.62 -1.95 0.66
N ALA A 81 -6.19 -0.69 0.59
CA ALA A 81 -5.62 0.02 1.75
C ALA A 81 -6.37 1.32 2.00
N LEU A 82 -6.80 1.50 3.25
CA LEU A 82 -7.44 2.72 3.72
C LEU A 82 -6.35 3.66 4.22
N ASP A 83 -6.03 4.67 3.40
CA ASP A 83 -5.01 5.67 3.67
C ASP A 83 -5.63 6.84 4.43
N GLU A 84 -5.89 6.63 5.72
CA GLU A 84 -6.58 7.60 6.56
C GLU A 84 -5.81 7.88 7.87
N PRO A 85 -6.06 9.02 8.54
CA PRO A 85 -5.48 9.33 9.82
C PRO A 85 -6.05 8.42 10.92
N PRO A 86 -5.38 8.35 12.10
CA PRO A 86 -5.75 7.43 13.18
C PRO A 86 -7.21 7.50 13.62
N ALA A 87 -7.82 8.69 13.62
CA ALA A 87 -9.21 8.87 14.03
C ALA A 87 -10.20 8.09 13.13
N LYS A 88 -10.02 8.16 11.81
CA LYS A 88 -10.85 7.44 10.84
C LYS A 88 -10.54 5.96 10.78
N VAL A 89 -9.26 5.61 10.89
CA VAL A 89 -8.83 4.21 11.03
C VAL A 89 -9.48 3.56 12.26
N ALA A 90 -9.61 4.29 13.38
CA ALA A 90 -10.28 3.78 14.57
C ALA A 90 -11.77 3.51 14.34
N VAL A 91 -12.48 4.38 13.60
CA VAL A 91 -13.88 4.17 13.20
C VAL A 91 -13.99 2.94 12.30
N TYR A 92 -13.15 2.85 11.27
CA TYR A 92 -13.14 1.70 10.36
C TYR A 92 -12.82 0.38 11.11
N ARG A 93 -11.81 0.35 11.99
CA ARG A 93 -11.50 -0.84 12.78
C ARG A 93 -12.66 -1.21 13.71
N GLY A 94 -13.29 -0.23 14.34
CA GLY A 94 -14.30 -0.46 15.37
C GLY A 94 -13.71 -1.23 16.57
N GLN A 95 -14.51 -2.12 17.16
CA GLN A 95 -14.14 -2.91 18.34
C GLN A 95 -13.32 -4.19 18.02
N ARG A 96 -12.86 -4.34 16.78
CA ARG A 96 -12.10 -5.50 16.30
C ARG A 96 -10.72 -5.57 16.94
N ARG A 97 -10.22 -6.79 17.18
CA ARG A 97 -8.88 -7.00 17.73
C ARG A 97 -7.82 -6.68 16.68
N SER A 98 -8.01 -7.18 15.47
CA SER A 98 -7.22 -6.84 14.30
C SER A 98 -8.11 -6.15 13.27
N LEU A 99 -8.58 -6.89 12.26
CA LEU A 99 -9.39 -6.38 11.15
C LEU A 99 -10.45 -7.42 10.74
N GLU A 100 -10.97 -8.18 11.71
CA GLU A 100 -11.88 -9.30 11.44
C GLU A 100 -13.07 -8.87 10.56
N GLY A 101 -13.23 -9.51 9.40
CA GLY A 101 -14.29 -9.25 8.42
C GLY A 101 -14.08 -8.05 7.49
N ARG A 102 -13.09 -7.20 7.74
CA ARG A 102 -12.79 -6.00 6.93
C ARG A 102 -12.17 -6.35 5.57
N VAL A 103 -12.36 -5.50 4.57
CA VAL A 103 -11.73 -5.67 3.24
C VAL A 103 -10.39 -4.95 3.16
N PHE A 104 -10.33 -3.72 3.66
CA PHE A 104 -9.13 -2.89 3.66
C PHE A 104 -8.15 -3.27 4.76
N PHE A 105 -6.86 -3.26 4.40
CA PHE A 105 -5.77 -3.00 5.33
C PHE A 105 -5.76 -1.51 5.71
N ILE A 106 -5.20 -1.18 6.88
CA ILE A 106 -5.24 0.19 7.41
C ILE A 106 -3.86 0.77 7.64
N ASN A 107 -3.77 2.10 7.65
CA ASN A 107 -2.63 2.79 8.22
C ASN A 107 -2.57 2.58 9.74
N THR A 108 -1.50 1.97 10.23
CA THR A 108 -1.24 1.77 11.67
C THR A 108 0.27 1.66 11.90
N ASP A 109 0.70 1.74 13.17
CA ASP A 109 2.08 1.41 13.54
C ASP A 109 2.35 -0.10 13.47
N GLU A 110 3.62 -0.46 13.32
CA GLU A 110 4.10 -1.84 13.20
C GLU A 110 3.94 -2.68 14.48
N ALA A 111 3.61 -2.09 15.63
CA ALA A 111 3.33 -2.81 16.88
C ALA A 111 1.85 -3.15 17.05
N SER A 112 0.96 -2.49 16.30
CA SER A 112 -0.49 -2.73 16.32
C SER A 112 -0.86 -4.17 15.96
N PRO A 113 -1.84 -4.79 16.63
CA PRO A 113 -2.33 -6.13 16.25
C PRO A 113 -2.91 -6.18 14.83
N ALA A 114 -3.29 -5.04 14.25
CA ALA A 114 -3.81 -4.91 12.89
C ALA A 114 -2.71 -4.63 11.84
N ALA A 115 -1.42 -4.61 12.22
CA ALA A 115 -0.34 -4.27 11.31
C ALA A 115 -0.11 -5.37 10.25
N ALA A 116 -0.14 -4.98 8.98
CA ALA A 116 0.22 -5.84 7.85
C ALA A 116 0.77 -5.03 6.67
N TYR A 117 0.12 -3.90 6.44
CA TYR A 117 0.45 -2.89 5.45
C TYR A 117 0.82 -1.60 6.18
N LEU A 118 1.85 -0.90 5.70
CA LEU A 118 2.31 0.37 6.27
C LEU A 118 2.47 1.42 5.16
N THR A 119 1.88 2.60 5.35
CA THR A 119 2.15 3.79 4.53
C THR A 119 3.25 4.63 5.19
N LEU A 120 4.44 4.62 4.60
CA LEU A 120 5.60 5.41 5.06
C LEU A 120 5.93 6.45 3.99
N ASN A 121 5.47 7.69 4.15
CA ASN A 121 5.43 8.67 3.06
C ASN A 121 6.79 9.29 2.69
N ASP A 122 7.79 9.24 3.58
CA ASP A 122 9.11 9.85 3.35
C ASP A 122 10.17 8.75 3.24
N PRO A 123 10.55 8.34 2.02
CA PRO A 123 11.48 7.23 1.86
C PRO A 123 12.90 7.53 2.34
N VAL A 124 13.32 8.80 2.37
CA VAL A 124 14.67 9.19 2.77
C VAL A 124 14.77 9.22 4.29
N ARG A 125 13.82 9.90 4.95
CA ARG A 125 13.76 9.98 6.41
C ARG A 125 13.44 8.63 7.05
N ASP A 126 12.54 7.85 6.44
CA ASP A 126 12.10 6.56 6.96
C ASP A 126 12.87 5.38 6.35
N ALA A 127 14.02 5.61 5.71
CA ALA A 127 14.77 4.59 4.95
C ALA A 127 15.05 3.31 5.75
N ASP A 128 15.57 3.46 6.96
CA ASP A 128 15.87 2.31 7.82
C ASP A 128 14.60 1.62 8.33
N ARG A 129 13.54 2.38 8.58
CA ARG A 129 12.25 1.84 9.00
C ARG A 129 11.63 1.01 7.87
N ILE A 130 11.58 1.55 6.65
CA ILE A 130 11.10 0.83 5.46
C ILE A 130 11.84 -0.50 5.31
N ARG A 131 13.18 -0.48 5.37
CA ARG A 131 13.98 -1.71 5.22
C ARG A 131 13.67 -2.72 6.32
N ARG A 132 13.59 -2.28 7.58
CA ARG A 132 13.27 -3.16 8.72
C ARG A 132 11.88 -3.76 8.60
N ASP A 133 10.87 -2.95 8.28
CA ASP A 133 9.48 -3.40 8.22
C ASP A 133 9.24 -4.34 7.04
N VAL A 134 9.83 -4.03 5.88
CA VAL A 134 9.83 -4.94 4.72
C VAL A 134 10.44 -6.28 5.12
N ALA A 135 11.63 -6.27 5.73
CA ALA A 135 12.33 -7.48 6.18
C ALA A 135 11.52 -8.30 7.18
N ALA A 136 10.76 -7.63 8.06
CA ALA A 136 9.95 -8.26 9.10
C ALA A 136 8.68 -8.97 8.58
N GLY A 137 8.23 -8.68 7.36
CA GLY A 137 6.99 -9.29 6.83
C GLY A 137 6.02 -8.30 6.23
N PHE A 138 6.09 -7.03 6.63
CA PHE A 138 5.09 -6.03 6.26
C PHE A 138 5.18 -5.67 4.77
N ILE A 139 4.01 -5.36 4.20
CA ILE A 139 3.93 -4.66 2.92
C ILE A 139 4.10 -3.17 3.22
N VAL A 140 5.09 -2.54 2.61
CA VAL A 140 5.31 -1.10 2.74
C VAL A 140 4.96 -0.42 1.42
N ARG A 141 4.16 0.63 1.53
CA ARG A 141 3.96 1.62 0.48
C ARG A 141 4.68 2.91 0.87
N THR A 142 5.46 3.45 -0.06
CA THR A 142 6.09 4.76 0.08
C THR A 142 5.92 5.58 -1.20
N ARG A 143 6.54 6.76 -1.26
CA ARG A 143 6.48 7.68 -2.40
C ARG A 143 7.85 7.75 -3.07
N ALA A 144 7.87 8.07 -4.36
CA ALA A 144 9.08 8.47 -5.07
C ALA A 144 9.26 10.00 -5.11
N ASP A 145 8.18 10.74 -4.83
CA ASP A 145 8.09 12.19 -4.94
C ASP A 145 6.93 12.73 -4.09
N ALA A 146 6.99 14.02 -3.75
CA ALA A 146 5.94 14.73 -3.04
C ALA A 146 5.90 16.22 -3.40
N ASN A 147 4.68 16.76 -3.55
CA ASN A 147 4.44 18.20 -3.72
C ASN A 147 5.24 18.82 -4.88
N THR A 148 5.50 18.05 -5.95
CA THR A 148 6.29 18.44 -7.14
C THR A 148 7.77 18.76 -6.89
N ARG A 149 8.29 18.56 -5.67
CA ARG A 149 9.65 18.99 -5.29
C ARG A 149 10.72 18.27 -6.11
N GLU A 150 10.65 16.95 -6.12
CA GLU A 150 11.59 16.07 -6.80
C GLU A 150 11.56 16.30 -8.31
N ALA A 151 10.37 16.44 -8.89
CA ALA A 151 10.23 16.70 -10.31
C ALA A 151 10.79 18.05 -10.75
N ARG A 152 10.67 19.10 -9.92
CA ARG A 152 11.26 20.43 -10.20
C ARG A 152 12.78 20.44 -10.06
N ALA A 153 13.30 19.67 -9.11
CA ALA A 153 14.73 19.53 -8.88
C ALA A 153 15.40 18.47 -9.78
N ASN A 154 14.59 17.68 -10.51
CA ASN A 154 15.00 16.44 -11.16
C ASN A 154 15.74 15.48 -10.19
N ASP A 155 15.28 15.42 -8.95
CA ASP A 155 15.89 14.66 -7.86
C ASP A 155 15.30 13.26 -7.75
N ILE A 156 16.13 12.26 -8.04
CA ILE A 156 15.76 10.84 -8.03
C ILE A 156 16.08 10.14 -6.70
N VAL A 157 16.67 10.83 -5.71
CA VAL A 157 17.11 10.23 -4.44
C VAL A 157 15.96 9.57 -3.68
N PRO A 158 14.76 10.17 -3.54
CA PRO A 158 13.66 9.52 -2.83
C PRO A 158 13.18 8.24 -3.53
N ARG A 159 13.07 8.25 -4.86
CA ARG A 159 12.78 7.08 -5.68
C ARG A 159 13.77 5.95 -5.46
N ASP A 160 15.06 6.25 -5.57
CA ASP A 160 16.12 5.22 -5.46
C ASP A 160 16.19 4.66 -4.05
N THR A 161 16.02 5.51 -3.03
CA THR A 161 15.92 5.08 -1.63
C THR A 161 14.72 4.17 -1.40
N ALA A 162 13.53 4.53 -1.91
CA ALA A 162 12.33 3.71 -1.82
C ALA A 162 12.52 2.30 -2.42
N LEU A 163 13.07 2.25 -3.64
CA LEU A 163 13.31 1.00 -4.35
C LEU A 163 14.40 0.14 -3.69
N ALA A 164 15.46 0.76 -3.16
CA ALA A 164 16.53 0.08 -2.45
C ALA A 164 16.08 -0.43 -1.07
N GLY A 165 15.20 0.32 -0.39
CA GLY A 165 14.56 -0.07 0.87
C GLY A 165 13.59 -1.24 0.73
N GLY A 166 13.24 -1.63 -0.50
CA GLY A 166 12.39 -2.79 -0.77
C GLY A 166 10.91 -2.52 -0.53
N ALA A 167 10.46 -1.26 -0.51
CA ALA A 167 9.03 -0.96 -0.50
C ALA A 167 8.36 -1.66 -1.69
N GLN A 168 7.27 -2.38 -1.43
CA GLN A 168 6.57 -3.19 -2.43
C GLN A 168 5.74 -2.30 -3.37
N PHE A 169 5.25 -1.17 -2.87
CA PHE A 169 4.52 -0.19 -3.66
C PHE A 169 5.19 1.18 -3.52
N VAL A 170 5.55 1.79 -4.64
CA VAL A 170 6.14 3.14 -4.69
C VAL A 170 5.23 3.99 -5.57
N SER A 171 4.55 4.97 -4.97
CA SER A 171 3.66 5.88 -5.70
C SER A 171 4.43 7.08 -6.25
N THR A 172 3.98 7.60 -7.37
CA THR A 172 4.55 8.76 -8.06
C THR A 172 3.43 9.50 -8.78
N ASP A 173 3.51 10.83 -8.84
CA ASP A 173 2.67 11.63 -9.73
C ASP A 173 3.25 11.68 -11.17
N TYR A 174 4.46 11.16 -11.37
CA TYR A 174 5.26 11.32 -12.58
C TYR A 174 5.55 9.97 -13.26
N LEU A 175 4.48 9.26 -13.64
CA LEU A 175 4.60 8.07 -14.52
C LEU A 175 5.19 8.44 -15.89
N TRP A 176 4.88 9.65 -16.35
CA TRP A 176 5.47 10.28 -17.52
C TRP A 176 6.03 11.65 -17.13
N PRO A 177 7.04 12.15 -17.86
CA PRO A 177 7.53 13.50 -17.64
C PRO A 177 6.45 14.57 -17.86
N ASP A 178 6.37 15.54 -16.96
CA ASP A 178 5.55 16.73 -17.17
C ASP A 178 6.32 17.72 -18.06
N PRO A 179 5.84 18.03 -19.28
CA PRO A 179 6.55 18.93 -20.21
C PRO A 179 6.67 20.37 -19.68
N ARG A 180 5.92 20.75 -18.64
CA ARG A 180 6.04 22.06 -17.98
C ARG A 180 7.24 22.14 -17.03
N LEU A 181 7.85 21.01 -16.67
CA LEU A 181 8.98 20.93 -15.76
C LEU A 181 10.26 20.60 -16.54
N THR A 182 11.35 21.31 -16.21
CA THR A 182 12.67 21.04 -16.77
C THR A 182 13.26 19.75 -16.20
N GLY A 183 13.98 18.97 -17.01
CA GLY A 183 14.76 17.81 -16.55
C GLY A 183 14.16 16.45 -16.85
N GLY A 184 12.88 16.39 -17.25
CA GLY A 184 12.27 15.15 -17.72
C GLY A 184 12.05 14.10 -16.61
N TYR A 185 11.86 14.55 -15.37
CA TYR A 185 11.64 13.68 -14.22
C TYR A 185 10.48 12.72 -14.46
N HIS A 186 10.74 11.44 -14.28
CA HIS A 186 9.73 10.39 -14.27
C HIS A 186 10.23 9.21 -13.45
N VAL A 187 9.29 8.39 -12.98
CA VAL A 187 9.56 7.23 -12.14
C VAL A 187 9.16 5.97 -12.88
N ALA A 188 10.15 5.14 -13.16
CA ALA A 188 9.97 3.82 -13.74
C ALA A 188 10.86 2.81 -13.01
N LEU A 189 10.47 1.54 -13.02
CA LEU A 189 11.39 0.49 -12.59
C LEU A 189 12.54 0.36 -13.60
N PRO A 190 13.76 0.01 -13.14
CA PRO A 190 14.90 -0.19 -14.02
C PRO A 190 14.56 -1.18 -15.16
N ARG A 191 15.01 -0.86 -16.38
CA ARG A 191 14.78 -1.65 -17.61
C ARG A 191 13.32 -1.76 -18.05
N GLY A 192 12.45 -0.85 -17.61
CA GLY A 192 11.04 -0.82 -18.04
C GLY A 192 10.21 -1.98 -17.50
N LEU A 193 10.64 -2.59 -16.39
CA LEU A 193 9.93 -3.70 -15.77
C LEU A 193 8.61 -3.22 -15.17
N VAL A 194 7.62 -4.12 -15.11
CA VAL A 194 6.34 -3.86 -14.41
C VAL A 194 6.40 -4.29 -12.93
N ALA A 195 7.34 -5.17 -12.60
CA ALA A 195 7.63 -5.64 -11.26
C ALA A 195 9.07 -6.15 -11.20
N ARG A 196 9.66 -6.17 -10.00
CA ARG A 196 11.00 -6.73 -9.78
C ARG A 196 11.06 -7.52 -8.47
N CYS A 197 12.10 -8.33 -8.34
CA CYS A 197 12.41 -8.99 -7.08
C CYS A 197 12.69 -7.97 -5.98
N ASN A 198 12.12 -8.21 -4.81
CA ASN A 198 12.34 -7.34 -3.66
C ASN A 198 13.80 -7.50 -3.18
N PRO A 199 14.63 -6.44 -3.19
CA PRO A 199 16.05 -6.54 -2.84
C PRO A 199 16.29 -6.86 -1.36
N VAL A 200 15.32 -6.59 -0.48
CA VAL A 200 15.41 -6.89 0.95
C VAL A 200 14.96 -8.32 1.23
N ARG A 201 13.84 -8.76 0.63
CA ARG A 201 13.29 -10.11 0.88
C ARG A 201 13.91 -11.21 0.02
N ARG A 202 14.49 -10.84 -1.12
CA ARG A 202 15.12 -11.74 -2.09
C ARG A 202 16.39 -11.09 -2.68
N PRO A 203 17.45 -10.88 -1.88
CA PRO A 203 18.67 -10.18 -2.32
C PRO A 203 19.42 -10.90 -3.44
N LYS A 204 19.31 -12.24 -3.53
CA LYS A 204 19.88 -13.04 -4.62
C LYS A 204 19.06 -12.99 -5.92
N GLY A 205 18.04 -12.13 -5.99
CA GLY A 205 17.05 -12.13 -7.07
C GLY A 205 16.04 -13.28 -6.95
N CYS A 206 15.16 -13.41 -7.94
CA CYS A 206 14.13 -14.46 -7.97
C CYS A 206 14.50 -15.67 -8.85
N GLY A 207 15.72 -15.71 -9.40
CA GLY A 207 16.07 -16.71 -10.43
C GLY A 207 15.19 -16.61 -11.68
N ASP A 208 15.32 -17.57 -12.61
CA ASP A 208 14.65 -17.66 -13.92
C ASP A 208 13.11 -17.79 -13.84
N LEU A 209 12.40 -16.83 -13.24
CA LEU A 209 10.94 -16.70 -13.36
C LEU A 209 10.51 -15.84 -14.56
N ASP A 210 11.48 -15.32 -15.33
CA ASP A 210 11.31 -14.59 -16.60
C ASP A 210 11.52 -15.46 -17.85
N LYS A 211 11.69 -16.78 -17.71
CA LYS A 211 11.58 -17.68 -18.87
C LYS A 211 10.11 -17.90 -19.16
N GLY A 212 9.58 -16.96 -19.96
CA GLY A 212 8.30 -17.12 -20.63
C GLY A 212 8.20 -18.52 -21.24
N VAL A 213 7.07 -19.16 -20.95
CA VAL A 213 6.54 -20.27 -21.73
C VAL A 213 6.68 -19.89 -23.22
N LYS A 214 7.46 -20.68 -23.96
CA LYS A 214 7.15 -20.95 -25.37
C LYS A 214 6.13 -22.07 -25.38
#